data_AF-A0A0A2L4T3-F1
#
_entry.id   AF-A0A0A2L4T3-F1
#
_cell.length_a   1.000
_cell.length_b   1.000
_cell.length_c   1.000
_cell.angle_alpha   90.00
_cell.angle_beta   90.00
_cell.angle_gamma   90.00
#
_symmetry.space_group_name_H-M   'P 1'
#
loop_
_entity.id
_entity.type
_entity.pdbx_description
1 polymer ?
#
loop_
_entity_poly.entity_id
_entity_poly.type
_entity_poly.pdbx_seq_one_letter_code
_entity_poly.pdbx_strand_id
1 'polypeptide(L)'
;MIPDIKPNNILVEYDEKIDSQIVIKNVQISDLEDAVIVPPGKWLRGPLCGNAIWRSPESWCRSRQNQASDVFSFGIVMIYVMLNETVFHVGENELNAADSWRYVLARHTSYFADEQGLVGLLDHIGEDNPFHERLITIASNFNSETPRQPFESWTYVEQDLRDLVGKMTSLDPNKRITARQALEHRWFGQVN
;
A
#
# COMPACT_ATOMS: atom_id res chain seq x y z
N MET A 1 -1.42 -12.88 7.91
CA MET A 1 -0.89 -11.62 7.37
C MET A 1 0.63 -11.69 7.43
N ILE A 2 1.29 -11.08 6.46
CA ILE A 2 2.74 -10.98 6.34
C ILE A 2 3.05 -9.48 6.35
N PRO A 3 3.21 -8.87 7.53
CA PRO A 3 3.14 -7.42 7.68
C PRO A 3 4.23 -6.64 6.95
N ASP A 4 5.34 -7.26 6.58
CA ASP A 4 6.51 -6.61 5.98
C ASP A 4 6.70 -6.94 4.49
N ILE A 5 5.61 -6.85 3.71
CA ILE A 5 5.69 -6.90 2.25
C ILE A 5 6.45 -5.66 1.73
N LYS A 6 7.62 -5.90 1.16
CA LYS A 6 8.50 -4.91 0.52
C LYS A 6 9.38 -5.62 -0.53
N PRO A 7 10.00 -4.90 -1.48
CA PRO A 7 10.79 -5.53 -2.55
C PRO A 7 11.90 -6.45 -2.03
N ASN A 8 12.58 -6.04 -0.95
CA ASN A 8 13.67 -6.81 -0.34
C ASN A 8 13.24 -8.19 0.19
N ASN A 9 11.95 -8.39 0.46
CA ASN A 9 11.41 -9.64 1.02
C ASN A 9 10.75 -10.51 -0.06
N ILE A 10 10.92 -10.17 -1.34
CA ILE A 10 10.46 -10.97 -2.48
C ILE A 10 11.70 -11.50 -3.21
N LEU A 11 11.96 -12.79 -3.04
CA LEU A 11 13.10 -13.46 -3.64
C LEU A 11 12.69 -14.03 -5.00
N VAL A 12 13.49 -13.74 -6.02
CA VAL A 12 13.29 -14.23 -7.38
C VAL A 12 14.47 -15.09 -7.76
N GLU A 13 14.23 -16.37 -8.03
CA GLU A 13 15.20 -17.25 -8.67
C GLU A 13 15.03 -17.09 -10.18
N TYR A 14 16.10 -16.72 -10.89
CA TYR A 14 16.07 -16.53 -12.33
C TYR A 14 17.37 -17.00 -13.00
N ASP A 15 17.26 -17.35 -14.28
CA ASP A 15 18.40 -17.45 -15.19
C ASP A 15 18.46 -16.22 -16.09
N GLU A 16 19.67 -15.73 -16.33
CA GLU A 16 19.95 -14.72 -17.35
C GLU A 16 20.55 -15.40 -18.57
N LYS A 17 19.89 -15.29 -19.71
CA LYS A 17 20.38 -15.83 -20.98
C LYS A 17 21.31 -14.83 -21.70
N ILE A 18 21.98 -15.32 -22.73
CA ILE A 18 22.99 -14.59 -23.53
C ILE A 18 22.45 -13.28 -24.13
N ASP A 19 21.14 -13.18 -24.35
CA ASP A 19 20.43 -12.02 -24.89
C ASP A 19 19.80 -11.11 -23.81
N SER A 20 20.23 -11.23 -22.55
CA SER A 20 19.63 -10.52 -21.40
C SER A 20 18.17 -10.91 -21.14
N GLN A 21 17.67 -11.99 -21.75
CA GLN A 21 16.37 -12.54 -21.42
C GLN A 21 16.42 -13.14 -20.01
N ILE A 22 15.57 -12.64 -19.12
CA ILE A 22 15.36 -13.16 -17.77
C ILE A 22 14.31 -14.27 -17.83
N VAL A 23 14.66 -15.46 -17.34
CA VAL A 23 13.71 -16.57 -17.13
C VAL A 23 13.53 -16.78 -15.63
N ILE A 24 12.36 -16.40 -15.13
CA ILE A 24 11.99 -16.61 -13.73
C ILE A 24 11.70 -18.10 -13.50
N LYS A 25 12.43 -18.71 -12.56
CA LYS A 25 12.24 -20.10 -12.13
C LYS A 25 11.26 -20.20 -10.97
N ASN A 26 11.42 -19.31 -10.00
CA ASN A 26 10.66 -19.34 -8.76
C ASN A 26 10.57 -17.95 -8.13
N VAL A 27 9.49 -17.69 -7.40
CA VAL A 27 9.29 -16.48 -6.60
C VAL A 27 8.82 -16.88 -5.22
N GLN A 28 9.45 -16.35 -4.17
CA GLN A 28 9.11 -16.66 -2.78
C GLN A 28 9.10 -15.41 -1.92
N ILE A 29 8.16 -15.36 -0.98
CA ILE A 29 8.18 -14.37 0.10
C ILE A 29 9.12 -14.90 1.19
N SER A 30 10.04 -14.08 1.65
CA SER A 30 10.96 -14.37 2.76
C SER A 30 10.57 -13.56 4.01
N ASP A 31 11.39 -13.69 5.06
CA ASP A 31 11.30 -12.85 6.26
C ASP A 31 9.93 -12.90 6.96
N LEU A 32 9.58 -14.10 7.44
CA LEU A 32 8.30 -14.40 8.06
C LEU A 32 8.32 -14.28 9.59
N GLU A 33 9.32 -13.63 10.18
CA GLU A 33 9.49 -13.54 11.63
C GLU A 33 8.32 -12.79 12.31
N ASP A 34 7.79 -11.78 11.63
CA ASP A 34 6.63 -11.00 12.08
C ASP A 34 5.29 -11.53 11.53
N ALA A 35 5.29 -12.69 10.85
CA ALA A 35 4.08 -13.23 10.28
C ALA A 35 3.09 -13.67 11.37
N VAL A 36 1.82 -13.27 11.21
CA VAL A 36 0.76 -13.59 12.18
C VAL A 36 -0.40 -14.27 11.47
N ILE A 37 -0.88 -15.37 12.04
CA ILE A 37 -2.12 -16.01 11.60
C ILE A 37 -3.29 -15.16 12.09
N VAL A 38 -3.95 -14.44 11.17
CA VAL A 38 -5.18 -13.71 11.43
C VAL A 38 -6.33 -14.47 10.77
N PRO A 39 -7.22 -15.12 11.56
CA PRO A 39 -8.36 -15.86 11.03
C PRO A 39 -9.33 -14.96 10.25
N PRO A 40 -10.16 -15.52 9.36
CA PRO A 40 -11.20 -14.76 8.66
C PRO A 40 -12.10 -13.97 9.63
N GLY A 41 -12.35 -12.70 9.31
CA GLY A 41 -13.14 -11.79 10.14
C GLY A 41 -12.48 -11.35 11.46
N LYS A 42 -11.21 -11.71 11.68
CA LYS A 42 -10.41 -11.24 12.82
C LYS A 42 -9.40 -10.18 12.39
N TRP A 43 -8.85 -9.51 13.40
CA TRP A 43 -7.94 -8.38 13.22
C TRP A 43 -6.82 -8.45 14.25
N LEU A 44 -5.62 -8.08 13.82
CA LEU A 44 -4.53 -7.68 14.69
C LEU A 44 -4.71 -6.20 15.06
N ARG A 45 -4.54 -5.80 16.33
CA ARG A 45 -4.72 -4.40 16.77
C ARG A 45 -3.59 -3.95 17.68
N GLY A 46 -3.11 -2.72 17.50
CA GLY A 46 -2.09 -2.10 18.34
C GLY A 46 -0.68 -1.99 17.74
N PRO A 47 -0.11 -3.03 17.08
CA PRO A 47 1.24 -2.93 16.55
C PRO A 47 1.28 -2.00 15.33
N LEU A 48 2.44 -1.37 15.14
CA LEU A 48 2.78 -0.62 13.94
C LEU A 48 3.54 -1.59 13.02
N CYS A 49 2.82 -2.29 12.16
CA CYS A 49 3.36 -3.36 11.34
C CYS A 49 3.99 -2.86 10.03
N GLY A 50 4.99 -3.57 9.52
CA GLY A 50 5.61 -3.35 8.21
C GLY A 50 6.56 -2.17 8.14
N ASN A 51 7.33 -2.08 7.07
CA ASN A 51 8.26 -0.98 6.83
C ASN A 51 7.54 0.33 6.46
N ALA A 52 8.06 1.46 6.97
CA ALA A 52 7.39 2.77 6.94
C ALA A 52 6.92 3.25 5.56
N ILE A 53 7.68 2.98 4.49
CA ILE A 53 7.35 3.44 3.13
C ILE A 53 6.55 2.43 2.29
N TRP A 54 6.26 1.25 2.84
CA TRP A 54 5.42 0.21 2.22
C TRP A 54 4.12 -0.02 3.00
N ARG A 55 4.08 0.44 4.25
CA ARG A 55 3.01 0.24 5.23
C ARG A 55 1.68 0.85 4.82
N SER A 56 0.59 0.15 5.16
CA SER A 56 -0.79 0.60 4.98
C SER A 56 -1.23 1.74 5.91
N PRO A 57 -2.27 2.52 5.56
CA PRO A 57 -2.69 3.68 6.35
C PRO A 57 -3.25 3.27 7.73
N GLU A 58 -4.00 2.17 7.83
CA GLU A 58 -4.54 1.68 9.10
C GLU A 58 -3.46 1.14 10.04
N SER A 59 -2.34 0.64 9.49
CA SER A 59 -1.16 0.29 10.29
C SER A 59 -0.47 1.53 10.84
N TRP A 60 -0.29 2.58 10.03
CA TRP A 60 0.17 3.90 10.50
C TRP A 60 -0.70 4.45 11.64
N CYS A 61 -2.01 4.22 11.56
CA CYS A 61 -2.97 4.60 12.60
C CYS A 61 -3.01 3.64 13.80
N ARG A 62 -2.17 2.59 13.83
CA ARG A 62 -2.15 1.50 14.84
C ARG A 62 -3.52 0.87 15.06
N SER A 63 -4.33 0.83 14.01
CA SER A 63 -5.69 0.30 14.05
C SER A 63 -5.72 -1.20 13.76
N ARG A 64 -6.93 -1.73 13.54
CA ARG A 64 -7.23 -3.10 13.13
C ARG A 64 -6.58 -3.39 11.76
N GLN A 65 -5.80 -4.45 11.70
CA GLN A 65 -5.02 -4.88 10.53
C GLN A 65 -5.29 -6.36 10.22
N ASN A 66 -5.22 -6.72 8.94
CA ASN A 66 -5.36 -8.09 8.45
C ASN A 66 -4.66 -8.22 7.09
N GLN A 67 -5.00 -9.25 6.31
CA GLN A 67 -4.44 -9.50 4.98
C GLN A 67 -4.65 -8.33 3.99
N ALA A 68 -5.64 -7.46 4.21
CA ALA A 68 -5.84 -6.26 3.39
C ALA A 68 -4.69 -5.24 3.55
N SER A 69 -3.97 -5.27 4.67
CA SER A 69 -2.76 -4.47 4.87
C SER A 69 -1.63 -4.97 3.96
N ASP A 70 -1.47 -6.29 3.83
CA ASP A 70 -0.48 -6.91 2.94
C ASP A 70 -0.77 -6.60 1.45
N VAL A 71 -2.05 -6.63 1.06
CA VAL A 71 -2.50 -6.26 -0.30
C VAL A 71 -2.14 -4.82 -0.62
N PHE A 72 -2.38 -3.89 0.33
CA PHE A 72 -2.02 -2.49 0.16
C PHE A 72 -0.52 -2.36 -0.08
N SER A 73 0.30 -2.96 0.80
CA SER A 73 1.76 -2.93 0.68
C SER A 73 2.26 -3.53 -0.63
N PHE A 74 1.65 -4.62 -1.11
CA PHE A 74 1.97 -5.19 -2.42
C PHE A 74 1.60 -4.24 -3.57
N GLY A 75 0.49 -3.50 -3.48
CA GLY A 75 0.15 -2.46 -4.45
C GLY A 75 1.23 -1.38 -4.55
N ILE A 76 1.84 -0.99 -3.43
CA ILE A 76 2.99 -0.06 -3.41
C ILE A 76 4.23 -0.69 -4.05
N VAL A 77 4.50 -1.99 -3.79
CA VAL A 77 5.58 -2.74 -4.47
C VAL A 77 5.36 -2.75 -5.98
N MET A 78 4.14 -2.96 -6.46
CA MET A 78 3.83 -2.94 -7.89
C MET A 78 4.15 -1.57 -8.52
N ILE A 79 3.82 -0.48 -7.84
CA ILE A 79 4.20 0.86 -8.32
C ILE A 79 5.72 1.00 -8.44
N TYR A 80 6.46 0.58 -7.41
CA TYR A 80 7.91 0.65 -7.43
C TYR A 80 8.51 -0.19 -8.57
N VAL A 81 8.09 -1.45 -8.71
CA VAL A 81 8.65 -2.35 -9.74
C VAL A 81 8.30 -1.89 -11.14
N MET A 82 7.06 -1.46 -11.38
CA MET A 82 6.58 -1.14 -12.72
C MET A 82 6.95 0.28 -13.18
N LEU A 83 7.06 1.22 -12.25
CA LEU A 83 7.24 2.64 -12.55
C LEU A 83 8.58 3.19 -12.07
N ASN A 84 9.34 2.42 -11.27
CA ASN A 84 10.54 2.89 -10.56
C ASN A 84 10.25 4.09 -9.63
N GLU A 85 9.04 4.15 -9.09
CA GLU A 85 8.55 5.24 -8.24
C GLU A 85 8.39 4.78 -6.78
N THR A 86 9.09 5.43 -5.86
CA THR A 86 8.92 5.22 -4.41
C THR A 86 7.93 6.22 -3.84
N VAL A 87 6.63 5.96 -4.03
CA VAL A 87 5.57 6.96 -3.78
C VAL A 87 5.56 7.51 -2.36
N PHE A 88 5.92 6.72 -1.34
CA PHE A 88 5.96 7.17 0.05
C PHE A 88 7.36 7.57 0.56
N HIS A 89 8.36 7.63 -0.31
CA HIS A 89 9.67 8.10 0.07
C HIS A 89 9.63 9.57 0.52
N VAL A 90 10.14 9.83 1.70
CA VAL A 90 10.30 11.14 2.32
C VAL A 90 11.76 11.30 2.73
N GLY A 91 12.21 12.53 3.02
CA GLY A 91 13.61 12.72 3.43
C GLY A 91 13.94 11.95 4.71
N GLU A 92 15.19 11.51 4.90
CA GLU A 92 15.59 10.74 6.10
C GLU A 92 15.24 11.45 7.40
N ASN A 93 15.40 12.77 7.45
CA ASN A 93 15.00 13.58 8.60
C ASN A 93 13.50 13.53 8.88
N GLU A 94 12.67 13.51 7.84
CA GLU A 94 11.21 13.40 7.94
C GLU A 94 10.79 11.99 8.37
N LEU A 95 11.48 10.98 7.86
CA LEU A 95 11.21 9.57 8.18
C LEU A 95 11.57 9.22 9.64
N ASN A 96 12.66 9.81 10.14
CA ASN A 96 13.15 9.62 11.51
C ASN A 96 12.50 10.57 12.53
N ALA A 97 11.65 11.50 12.09
CA ALA A 97 10.94 12.41 12.99
C ALA A 97 9.91 11.66 13.85
N ALA A 98 9.68 12.15 15.07
CA ALA A 98 8.66 11.60 15.97
C ALA A 98 7.23 11.67 15.37
N ASP A 99 7.02 12.62 14.46
CA ASP A 99 5.79 12.81 13.71
C ASP A 99 5.90 12.41 12.23
N SER A 100 6.80 11.47 11.90
CA SER A 100 6.99 10.95 10.53
C SER A 100 5.69 10.51 9.85
N TRP A 101 4.72 10.04 10.63
CA TRP A 101 3.37 9.70 10.18
C TRP A 101 2.72 10.81 9.36
N ARG A 102 2.96 12.10 9.65
CA ARG A 102 2.29 13.21 8.95
C ARG A 102 2.71 13.30 7.49
N TYR A 103 4.00 13.07 7.22
CA TYR A 103 4.56 13.14 5.88
C TYR A 103 4.12 11.96 5.04
N VAL A 104 4.16 10.76 5.63
CA VAL A 104 3.79 9.53 4.92
C VAL A 104 2.28 9.44 4.71
N LEU A 105 1.46 9.76 5.72
CA LEU A 105 0.00 9.79 5.58
C LEU A 105 -0.47 10.90 4.64
N ALA A 106 0.20 12.06 4.58
CA ALA A 106 -0.09 13.07 3.57
C ALA A 106 0.09 12.51 2.14
N ARG A 107 1.12 11.69 1.91
CA ARG A 107 1.29 11.02 0.61
C ARG A 107 0.23 9.96 0.36
N HIS A 108 -0.18 9.19 1.38
CA HIS A 108 -1.33 8.27 1.26
C HIS A 108 -2.59 9.02 0.81
N THR A 109 -2.90 10.14 1.46
CA THR A 109 -4.07 10.97 1.13
C THR A 109 -3.94 11.59 -0.26
N SER A 110 -2.76 12.10 -0.61
CA SER A 110 -2.53 12.72 -1.92
C SER A 110 -2.74 11.75 -3.08
N TYR A 111 -2.18 10.53 -2.98
CA TYR A 111 -2.20 9.57 -4.07
C TYR A 111 -3.44 8.68 -4.08
N PHE A 112 -3.96 8.26 -2.93
CA PHE A 112 -4.92 7.15 -2.87
C PHE A 112 -6.24 7.48 -2.16
N ALA A 113 -6.42 8.68 -1.59
CA ALA A 113 -7.72 9.04 -1.06
C ALA A 113 -8.73 9.33 -2.19
N ASP A 114 -9.89 8.71 -2.08
CA ASP A 114 -11.15 9.21 -2.63
C ASP A 114 -12.11 9.49 -1.47
N GLU A 115 -13.27 10.09 -1.77
CA GLU A 115 -14.26 10.44 -0.73
C GLU A 115 -14.66 9.19 0.07
N GLN A 116 -14.92 8.08 -0.62
CA GLN A 116 -15.37 6.83 -0.01
C GLN A 116 -14.30 6.12 0.81
N GLY A 117 -13.06 6.11 0.34
CA GLY A 117 -11.94 5.45 0.99
C GLY A 117 -11.45 6.18 2.23
N LEU A 118 -11.44 7.52 2.20
CA LEU A 118 -11.11 8.29 3.40
C LEU A 118 -12.17 8.13 4.49
N VAL A 119 -13.46 8.22 4.14
CA VAL A 119 -14.55 7.96 5.10
C VAL A 119 -14.47 6.54 5.66
N GLY A 120 -14.29 5.54 4.80
CA GLY A 120 -14.16 4.15 5.26
C GLY A 120 -12.93 3.91 6.14
N LEU A 121 -11.80 4.61 5.89
CA LEU A 121 -10.64 4.57 6.78
C LEU A 121 -10.95 5.20 8.15
N LEU A 122 -11.62 6.36 8.18
CA LEU A 122 -12.02 7.05 9.42
C LEU A 122 -12.95 6.17 10.26
N ASP A 123 -13.98 5.58 9.65
CA ASP A 123 -14.87 4.60 10.29
C ASP A 123 -14.10 3.38 10.82
N HIS A 124 -13.13 2.91 10.02
CA HIS A 124 -12.32 1.75 10.39
C HIS A 124 -11.37 2.02 11.56
N ILE A 125 -10.89 3.24 11.75
CA ILE A 125 -10.03 3.57 12.90
C ILE A 125 -10.82 4.00 14.14
N GLY A 126 -12.01 4.59 13.93
CA GLY A 126 -12.90 5.09 14.98
C GLY A 126 -12.48 6.47 15.53
N GLU A 127 -13.46 7.25 15.97
CA GLU A 127 -13.28 8.63 16.46
C GLU A 127 -12.35 8.74 17.67
N ASP A 128 -12.32 7.73 18.55
CA ASP A 128 -11.43 7.67 19.71
C ASP A 128 -9.94 7.49 19.32
N ASN A 129 -9.65 7.14 18.07
CA ASN A 129 -8.27 7.01 17.60
C ASN A 129 -7.69 8.41 17.31
N PRO A 130 -6.54 8.79 17.90
CA PRO A 130 -5.94 10.11 17.67
C PRO A 130 -5.60 10.38 16.19
N PHE A 131 -5.52 9.36 15.35
CA PHE A 131 -5.32 9.53 13.90
C PHE A 131 -6.59 9.95 13.14
N HIS A 132 -7.78 9.88 13.75
CA HIS A 132 -9.03 10.34 13.15
C HIS A 132 -8.95 11.82 12.76
N GLU A 133 -8.77 12.70 13.75
CA GLU A 133 -8.62 14.14 13.51
C GLU A 133 -7.35 14.50 12.72
N ARG A 134 -6.28 13.70 12.87
CA ARG A 134 -5.04 13.92 12.10
C ARG A 134 -5.25 13.68 10.61
N LEU A 135 -5.98 12.64 10.22
CA LEU A 135 -6.29 12.35 8.83
C LEU A 135 -7.22 13.41 8.22
N ILE A 136 -8.22 13.88 8.98
CA ILE A 136 -9.07 15.00 8.57
C ILE A 136 -8.21 16.24 8.32
N THR A 137 -7.35 16.59 9.27
CA THR A 137 -6.43 17.74 9.15
C THR A 137 -5.52 17.61 7.92
N ILE A 138 -4.94 16.43 7.69
CA ILE A 138 -4.13 16.15 6.50
C ILE A 138 -4.95 16.35 5.23
N ALA A 139 -6.16 15.81 5.15
CA ALA A 139 -7.02 15.94 3.98
C ALA A 139 -7.43 17.39 3.70
N SER A 140 -7.65 18.19 4.74
CA SER A 140 -8.00 19.61 4.63
C SER A 140 -6.83 20.51 4.19
N ASN A 141 -5.58 20.04 4.25
CA ASN A 141 -4.41 20.82 3.83
C ASN A 141 -4.22 20.89 2.31
N PHE A 142 -4.91 20.05 1.53
CA PHE A 142 -4.86 20.10 0.08
C PHE A 142 -5.80 21.18 -0.47
N ASN A 143 -5.31 21.98 -1.39
CA ASN A 143 -6.06 23.09 -2.01
C ASN A 143 -5.56 23.33 -3.45
N SER A 144 -5.94 24.45 -4.08
CA SER A 144 -5.51 24.76 -5.45
C SER A 144 -4.01 25.02 -5.60
N GLU A 145 -3.32 25.47 -4.55
CA GLU A 145 -1.87 25.71 -4.55
C GLU A 145 -1.09 24.42 -4.28
N THR A 146 -1.65 23.55 -3.46
CA THR A 146 -1.10 22.22 -3.11
C THR A 146 -2.12 21.12 -3.40
N PRO A 147 -2.42 20.85 -4.69
CA PRO A 147 -3.44 19.87 -5.04
C PRO A 147 -2.96 18.44 -4.74
N ARG A 148 -3.93 17.55 -4.48
CA ARG A 148 -3.68 16.10 -4.46
C ARG A 148 -3.20 15.64 -5.84
N GLN A 149 -2.53 14.49 -5.86
CA GLN A 149 -2.00 13.87 -7.08
C GLN A 149 -2.58 12.45 -7.24
N PRO A 150 -3.90 12.28 -7.43
CA PRO A 150 -4.53 10.96 -7.37
C PRO A 150 -3.89 9.97 -8.35
N PHE A 151 -3.57 8.75 -7.88
CA PHE A 151 -2.96 7.72 -8.70
C PHE A 151 -3.83 7.36 -9.91
N GLU A 152 -5.14 7.43 -9.76
CA GLU A 152 -6.11 7.24 -10.85
C GLU A 152 -5.93 8.21 -12.02
N SER A 153 -5.34 9.39 -11.80
CA SER A 153 -5.06 10.39 -12.84
C SER A 153 -3.69 10.23 -13.49
N TRP A 154 -2.89 9.22 -13.12
CA TRP A 154 -1.56 9.00 -13.68
C TRP A 154 -1.66 8.36 -15.07
N THR A 155 -1.85 9.19 -16.10
CA THR A 155 -2.14 8.76 -17.48
C THR A 155 -0.99 8.01 -18.16
N TYR A 156 0.23 8.12 -17.64
CA TYR A 156 1.41 7.38 -18.12
C TYR A 156 1.44 5.92 -17.62
N VAL A 157 0.61 5.56 -16.64
CA VAL A 157 0.44 4.18 -16.17
C VAL A 157 -0.56 3.47 -17.07
N GLU A 158 -0.23 2.24 -17.46
CA GLU A 158 -1.14 1.37 -18.23
C GLU A 158 -2.48 1.21 -17.50
N GLN A 159 -3.58 1.22 -18.26
CA GLN A 159 -4.92 1.39 -17.70
C GLN A 159 -5.30 0.24 -16.74
N ASP A 160 -4.97 -0.99 -17.09
CA ASP A 160 -5.30 -2.18 -16.31
C ASP A 160 -4.41 -2.29 -15.07
N LEU A 161 -3.13 -1.93 -15.17
CA LEU A 161 -2.25 -1.78 -14.03
C LEU A 161 -2.77 -0.71 -13.06
N ARG A 162 -3.18 0.45 -13.59
CA ARG A 162 -3.69 1.56 -12.78
C ARG A 162 -4.97 1.18 -12.04
N ASP A 163 -5.90 0.48 -12.72
CA ASP A 163 -7.13 -0.03 -12.11
C ASP A 163 -6.86 -1.11 -11.04
N LEU A 164 -5.96 -2.05 -11.33
CA LEU A 164 -5.55 -3.08 -10.37
C LEU A 164 -4.94 -2.46 -9.10
N VAL A 165 -3.92 -1.61 -9.27
CA VAL A 165 -3.22 -0.99 -8.15
C VAL A 165 -4.18 -0.09 -7.35
N GLY A 166 -5.05 0.70 -8.02
CA GLY A 166 -6.05 1.51 -7.33
C GLY A 166 -6.99 0.69 -6.44
N LYS A 167 -7.42 -0.49 -6.90
CA LYS A 167 -8.23 -1.43 -6.09
C LYS A 167 -7.45 -2.04 -4.92
N MET A 168 -6.14 -2.23 -5.06
CA MET A 168 -5.27 -2.75 -3.99
C MET A 168 -4.94 -1.67 -2.95
N THR A 169 -4.87 -0.40 -3.35
CA THR A 169 -4.46 0.73 -2.52
C THR A 169 -5.61 1.60 -2.00
N SER A 170 -6.86 1.12 -2.07
CA SER A 170 -8.00 1.80 -1.43
C SER A 170 -7.71 2.09 0.05
N LEU A 171 -7.98 3.32 0.52
CA LEU A 171 -7.72 3.66 1.91
C LEU A 171 -8.61 2.90 2.89
N ASP A 172 -9.85 2.57 2.50
CA ASP A 172 -10.74 1.71 3.28
C ASP A 172 -10.29 0.24 3.19
N PRO A 173 -9.80 -0.38 4.28
CA PRO A 173 -9.33 -1.76 4.26
C PRO A 173 -10.41 -2.77 3.86
N ASN A 174 -11.69 -2.44 4.05
CA ASN A 174 -12.81 -3.34 3.74
C ASN A 174 -13.23 -3.29 2.27
N LYS A 175 -12.79 -2.26 1.52
CA LYS A 175 -13.05 -2.12 0.07
C LYS A 175 -11.87 -2.58 -0.80
N ARG A 176 -10.71 -2.85 -0.20
CA ARG A 176 -9.58 -3.42 -0.94
C ARG A 176 -9.93 -4.80 -1.48
N ILE A 177 -9.52 -5.04 -2.72
CA ILE A 177 -9.60 -6.39 -3.28
C ILE A 177 -8.70 -7.34 -2.50
N THR A 178 -9.08 -8.61 -2.45
CA THR A 178 -8.21 -9.66 -1.89
C THR A 178 -7.11 -10.04 -2.88
N ALA A 179 -6.03 -10.67 -2.40
CA ALA A 179 -4.99 -11.21 -3.28
C ALA A 179 -5.56 -12.19 -4.34
N ARG A 180 -6.60 -12.96 -4.00
CA ARG A 180 -7.28 -13.85 -4.97
C ARG A 180 -7.97 -13.05 -6.07
N GLN A 181 -8.73 -12.02 -5.70
CA GLN A 181 -9.40 -11.14 -6.68
C GLN A 181 -8.40 -10.34 -7.52
N ALA A 182 -7.25 -9.97 -6.95
CA ALA A 182 -6.16 -9.34 -7.69
C ALA A 182 -5.61 -10.26 -8.78
N LEU A 183 -5.41 -11.55 -8.49
CA LEU A 183 -4.95 -12.54 -9.48
C LEU A 183 -5.98 -12.79 -10.61
N GLU A 184 -7.26 -12.60 -10.33
CA GLU A 184 -8.35 -12.69 -11.32
C GLU A 184 -8.47 -11.42 -12.18
N HIS A 185 -7.66 -10.39 -11.89
CA HIS A 185 -7.71 -9.13 -12.62
C HIS A 185 -7.19 -9.27 -14.06
N ARG A 186 -7.84 -8.56 -14.99
CA ARG A 186 -7.52 -8.62 -16.42
C ARG A 186 -6.08 -8.27 -16.77
N TRP A 187 -5.40 -7.48 -15.92
CA TRP A 187 -3.98 -7.16 -16.06
C TRP A 187 -3.11 -8.43 -16.14
N PHE A 188 -3.41 -9.44 -15.32
CA PHE A 188 -2.70 -10.73 -15.36
C PHE A 188 -3.15 -11.62 -16.52
N GLY A 189 -4.36 -11.42 -17.06
CA GLY A 189 -4.89 -12.18 -18.20
C GLY A 189 -4.31 -11.78 -19.55
N GLN A 190 -3.53 -10.69 -19.63
CA GLN A 190 -2.84 -10.27 -20.85
C GLN A 190 -1.55 -11.06 -21.12
N VAL A 191 -1.12 -11.92 -20.18
CA VAL A 191 0.06 -12.77 -20.33
C VAL A 191 -0.37 -14.12 -20.92
N ASN A 192 -0.51 -14.18 -22.24
CA ASN A 192 -0.55 -15.41 -23.03
C ASN A 192 0.48 -15.33 -24.16
#